data_AF-A0AAW4PE96-F1
#
_entry.id   AF-A0AAW4PE96-F1
#
_cell.length_a   1.000
_cell.length_b   1.000
_cell.length_c   1.000
_cell.angle_alpha   90.00
_cell.angle_beta   90.00
_cell.angle_gamma   90.00
#
_symmetry.space_group_name_H-M   'P 1'
#
loop_
_entity.id
_entity.type
_entity.pdbx_description
1 polymer ?
#
loop_
_entity_poly.entity_id
_entity_poly.type
_entity_poly.pdbx_seq_one_letter_code
_entity_poly.pdbx_strand_id
1 'polypeptide(L)'
;MNRRTLTKGLLALSGVAFSETAGAQQRWRTLRIENTVDRRNVVEVWVTGDVRRGDGTEDEDRVGDGRVRSVLTDRSAADTFEFTGRIRRIRWSEAEPRVLVDGDRIDPEEYRADGDDDWQVMRVFNTVDRRNVVDVRVTGDVRKGDEAEREDIARRGFARSVLSDRSAVDSFEFTGRITDVSWSERRPEITVDGRTVDLDRFDDDDRDLPSYLRLTGPRNDSVRVYVRVTGRIDALAGDEGDSSPRVADVRVGGRSYPRVREFRYSGRIFQLATAEGDVAIDIQQRDD
;
A
#
# COMPACT_ATOMS: atom_id res chain seq x y z
N MET A 1 -19.69 33.61 -12.34
CA MET A 1 -20.08 33.73 -10.92
C MET A 1 -21.38 32.96 -10.71
N ASN A 2 -21.32 31.75 -10.15
CA ASN A 2 -22.51 31.02 -9.73
C ASN A 2 -22.35 30.70 -8.24
N ARG A 3 -23.05 31.44 -7.38
CA ARG A 3 -23.23 31.08 -5.97
C ARG A 3 -24.39 30.09 -5.88
N ARG A 4 -24.13 28.86 -5.46
CA ARG A 4 -25.18 27.90 -5.10
C ARG A 4 -25.20 27.70 -3.59
N THR A 5 -26.29 28.15 -2.97
CA THR A 5 -26.68 27.83 -1.60
C THR A 5 -27.32 26.44 -1.62
N LEU A 6 -26.76 25.46 -0.90
CA LEU A 6 -27.36 24.12 -0.81
C LEU A 6 -28.13 23.98 0.51
N THR A 7 -29.42 23.70 0.37
CA THR A 7 -30.39 23.46 1.44
C THR A 7 -30.36 21.98 1.82
N LYS A 8 -30.46 21.67 3.12
CA LYS A 8 -30.48 20.31 3.66
C LYS A 8 -31.64 19.50 3.07
N GLY A 9 -31.32 18.45 2.31
CA GLY A 9 -32.24 17.40 1.89
C GLY A 9 -31.69 16.05 2.32
N LEU A 10 -32.34 15.43 3.30
CA LEU A 10 -32.06 14.08 3.78
C LEU A 10 -32.62 13.10 2.74
N LEU A 11 -31.75 12.45 1.96
CA LEU A 11 -32.11 11.34 1.07
C LEU A 11 -31.48 10.06 1.63
N ALA A 12 -32.32 9.26 2.29
CA ALA A 12 -31.98 7.89 2.63
C ALA A 12 -31.99 7.06 1.33
N LEU A 13 -30.81 6.77 0.79
CA LEU A 13 -30.63 5.67 -0.15
C LEU A 13 -30.08 4.47 0.64
N SER A 14 -30.98 3.53 0.88
CA SER A 14 -30.66 2.13 1.17
C SER A 14 -29.89 1.55 -0.03
N GLY A 15 -28.58 1.67 0.01
CA GLY A 15 -27.64 1.04 -0.92
C GLY A 15 -27.06 -0.21 -0.28
N VAL A 16 -27.35 -1.36 -0.90
CA VAL A 16 -26.78 -2.68 -0.60
C VAL A 16 -25.27 -2.55 -0.52
N ALA A 17 -24.70 -2.76 0.67
CA ALA A 17 -23.28 -2.92 0.84
C ALA A 17 -22.89 -4.27 0.21
N PHE A 18 -22.30 -4.24 -0.97
CA PHE A 18 -21.49 -5.36 -1.43
C PHE A 18 -20.27 -5.44 -0.52
N SER A 19 -20.39 -6.31 0.49
CA SER A 19 -19.26 -6.79 1.28
C SER A 19 -18.52 -7.83 0.44
N GLU A 20 -17.66 -7.37 -0.46
CA GLU A 20 -16.50 -8.14 -0.89
C GLU A 20 -15.36 -7.75 0.07
N THR A 21 -14.80 -8.59 0.93
CA THR A 21 -14.71 -10.05 0.97
C THR A 21 -14.55 -10.48 2.44
N ALA A 22 -15.66 -10.69 3.13
CA ALA A 22 -15.73 -11.59 4.27
C ALA A 22 -16.27 -12.93 3.75
N GLY A 23 -15.47 -13.61 2.92
CA GLY A 23 -15.94 -14.77 2.18
C GLY A 23 -14.97 -15.32 1.15
N ALA A 24 -13.66 -15.33 1.42
CA ALA A 24 -12.80 -16.33 0.77
C ALA A 24 -13.26 -17.68 1.33
N GLN A 25 -14.29 -18.24 0.70
CA GLN A 25 -14.89 -19.51 1.05
C GLN A 25 -13.79 -20.56 1.14
N GLN A 26 -13.96 -21.47 2.10
CA GLN A 26 -13.19 -22.69 2.34
C GLN A 26 -13.32 -23.69 1.18
N ARG A 27 -13.21 -23.23 -0.07
CA ARG A 27 -13.20 -24.10 -1.23
C ARG A 27 -11.78 -24.64 -1.39
N TRP A 28 -11.69 -25.96 -1.44
CA TRP A 28 -10.46 -26.64 -1.81
C TRP A 28 -10.10 -26.30 -3.26
N ARG A 29 -8.84 -25.91 -3.45
CA ARG A 29 -8.20 -25.68 -4.75
C ARG A 29 -7.07 -26.68 -4.93
N THR A 30 -6.80 -27.02 -6.18
CA THR A 30 -5.72 -27.93 -6.55
C THR A 30 -4.43 -27.13 -6.74
N LEU A 31 -3.34 -27.59 -6.12
CA LEU A 31 -1.99 -27.08 -6.31
C LEU A 31 -1.15 -28.18 -6.96
N ARG A 32 -0.58 -27.93 -8.13
CA ARG A 32 0.35 -28.85 -8.79
C ARG A 32 1.72 -28.21 -8.89
N ILE A 33 2.76 -28.92 -8.47
CA ILE A 33 4.15 -28.46 -8.48
C ILE A 33 4.95 -29.41 -9.38
N GLU A 34 5.59 -28.90 -10.42
CA GLU A 34 6.39 -29.68 -11.36
C GLU A 34 7.86 -29.23 -11.29
N ASN A 35 8.77 -30.20 -11.37
CA ASN A 35 10.20 -29.88 -11.39
C ASN A 35 10.62 -29.36 -12.77
N THR A 36 11.65 -28.53 -12.78
CA THR A 36 12.20 -27.95 -14.02
C THR A 36 13.62 -28.42 -14.30
N VAL A 37 14.22 -29.19 -13.39
CA VAL A 37 15.62 -29.66 -13.46
C VAL A 37 15.73 -31.17 -13.27
N ASP A 38 16.75 -31.80 -13.85
CA ASP A 38 16.99 -33.27 -13.78
C ASP A 38 17.65 -33.72 -12.47
N ARG A 39 17.37 -33.01 -11.37
CA ARG A 39 17.93 -33.24 -10.05
C ARG A 39 16.95 -32.85 -8.97
N ARG A 40 17.25 -33.30 -7.75
CA ARG A 40 16.41 -33.07 -6.57
C ARG A 40 16.16 -31.58 -6.34
N ASN A 41 14.90 -31.18 -6.31
CA ASN A 41 14.46 -29.82 -5.97
C ASN A 41 13.41 -29.91 -4.86
N VAL A 42 13.68 -29.28 -3.72
CA VAL A 42 12.73 -29.24 -2.60
C VAL A 42 11.94 -27.95 -2.70
N VAL A 43 10.62 -28.05 -2.84
CA VAL A 43 9.71 -26.90 -2.93
C VAL A 43 8.87 -26.82 -1.66
N GLU A 44 8.82 -25.64 -1.05
CA GLU A 44 8.00 -25.38 0.12
C GLU A 44 6.96 -24.31 -0.19
N VAL A 45 5.69 -24.58 0.12
CA VAL A 45 4.58 -23.67 -0.13
C VAL A 45 3.84 -23.40 1.18
N TRP A 46 3.57 -22.13 1.46
CA TRP A 46 2.76 -21.71 2.61
C TRP A 46 1.45 -21.11 2.12
N VAL A 47 0.36 -21.46 2.79
CA VAL A 47 -0.99 -20.95 2.50
C VAL A 47 -1.62 -20.37 3.78
N THR A 48 -2.67 -19.57 3.64
CA THR A 48 -3.42 -19.05 4.80
C THR A 48 -4.43 -20.03 5.40
N GLY A 49 -4.72 -21.14 4.70
CA GLY A 49 -5.73 -22.11 5.09
C GLY A 49 -5.17 -23.51 5.33
N ASP A 50 -6.04 -24.50 5.32
CA ASP A 50 -5.66 -25.90 5.46
C ASP A 50 -5.06 -26.46 4.18
N VAL A 51 -4.20 -27.47 4.34
CA VAL A 51 -3.55 -28.23 3.26
C VAL A 51 -3.72 -29.72 3.46
N ARG A 52 -3.82 -30.48 2.37
CA ARG A 52 -3.77 -31.94 2.39
C ARG A 52 -3.10 -32.48 1.13
N ARG A 53 -2.62 -33.73 1.21
CA ARG A 53 -2.06 -34.44 0.06
C ARG A 53 -3.13 -34.66 -1.00
N GLY A 54 -2.75 -34.50 -2.26
CA GLY A 54 -3.53 -34.91 -3.43
C GLY A 54 -2.86 -36.11 -4.11
N ASP A 55 -3.12 -36.28 -5.40
CA ASP A 55 -2.57 -37.39 -6.16
C ASP A 55 -1.08 -37.21 -6.48
N GLY A 56 -0.34 -38.32 -6.53
CA GLY A 56 1.07 -38.36 -6.90
C GLY A 56 2.04 -37.96 -5.80
N THR A 57 1.58 -37.59 -4.60
CA THR A 57 2.47 -37.29 -3.46
C THR A 57 3.17 -38.54 -2.96
N GLU A 58 4.45 -38.41 -2.64
CA GLU A 58 5.28 -39.47 -2.10
C GLU A 58 5.41 -39.35 -0.57
N ASP A 59 5.96 -40.38 0.09
CA ASP A 59 6.13 -40.39 1.55
C ASP A 59 7.12 -39.32 2.05
N GLU A 60 8.03 -38.85 1.18
CA GLU A 60 8.96 -37.76 1.48
C GLU A 60 8.29 -36.38 1.54
N ASP A 61 7.09 -36.25 0.96
CA ASP A 61 6.31 -35.02 0.98
C ASP A 61 5.62 -34.84 2.32
N ARG A 62 5.53 -33.58 2.78
CA ARG A 62 4.89 -33.26 4.05
C ARG A 62 3.82 -32.21 3.87
N VAL A 63 2.71 -32.42 4.56
CA VAL A 63 1.62 -31.44 4.68
C VAL A 63 1.30 -31.25 6.16
N GLY A 64 1.05 -30.01 6.57
CA GLY A 64 0.65 -29.69 7.94
C GLY A 64 0.76 -28.20 8.21
N ASP A 65 -0.09 -27.67 9.10
CA ASP A 65 -0.06 -26.27 9.56
C ASP A 65 -0.02 -25.24 8.41
N GLY A 66 -0.81 -25.45 7.35
CA GLY A 66 -0.84 -24.58 6.17
C GLY A 66 0.45 -24.60 5.33
N ARG A 67 1.28 -25.63 5.46
CA ARG A 67 2.55 -25.79 4.75
C ARG A 67 2.59 -27.09 3.95
N VAL A 68 3.07 -26.99 2.73
CA VAL A 68 3.48 -28.10 1.86
C VAL A 68 5.00 -28.10 1.77
N ARG A 69 5.60 -29.29 1.86
CA ARG A 69 6.98 -29.54 1.46
C ARG A 69 6.98 -30.69 0.47
N SER A 70 7.31 -30.40 -0.78
CA SER A 70 7.37 -31.34 -1.91
C SER A 70 8.83 -31.65 -2.26
N VAL A 71 9.15 -32.91 -2.48
CA VAL A 71 10.50 -33.37 -2.85
C VAL A 71 10.48 -33.93 -4.27
N LEU A 72 10.87 -33.08 -5.23
CA LEU A 72 10.85 -33.44 -6.63
C LEU A 72 12.21 -34.01 -7.05
N THR A 73 12.29 -35.29 -7.41
CA THR A 73 13.57 -36.00 -7.61
C THR A 73 14.25 -35.73 -8.96
N ASP A 74 13.47 -35.57 -10.03
CA ASP A 74 13.95 -35.27 -11.38
C ASP A 74 12.94 -34.40 -12.16
N ARG A 75 13.21 -34.08 -13.43
CA ARG A 75 12.38 -33.16 -14.24
C ARG A 75 10.97 -33.70 -14.55
N SER A 76 10.77 -35.01 -14.45
CA SER A 76 9.45 -35.63 -14.63
C SER A 76 8.62 -35.66 -13.35
N ALA A 77 9.24 -35.42 -12.19
CA ALA A 77 8.57 -35.39 -10.91
C ALA A 77 7.55 -34.23 -10.83
N ALA A 78 6.35 -34.55 -10.39
CA ALA A 78 5.30 -33.59 -10.15
C ALA A 78 4.32 -34.10 -9.09
N ASP A 79 4.03 -33.23 -8.12
CA ASP A 79 3.17 -33.56 -6.99
C ASP A 79 1.91 -32.70 -7.02
N THR A 80 0.81 -33.26 -6.51
CA THR A 80 -0.45 -32.54 -6.37
C THR A 80 -0.86 -32.45 -4.91
N PHE A 81 -1.31 -31.27 -4.49
CA PHE A 81 -1.85 -30.98 -3.17
C PHE A 81 -3.21 -30.32 -3.31
N GLU A 82 -3.97 -30.32 -2.23
CA GLU A 82 -5.20 -29.53 -2.12
C GLU A 82 -5.05 -28.54 -0.98
N PHE A 83 -5.54 -27.31 -1.17
CA PHE A 83 -5.46 -26.27 -0.16
C PHE A 83 -6.68 -25.34 -0.15
N THR A 84 -6.92 -24.68 0.98
CA THR A 84 -7.88 -23.57 1.11
C THR A 84 -7.15 -22.25 1.35
N GLY A 85 -7.85 -21.12 1.24
CA GLY A 85 -7.26 -19.80 1.48
C GLY A 85 -6.46 -19.29 0.28
N ARG A 86 -5.28 -18.68 0.50
CA ARG A 86 -4.39 -18.14 -0.55
C ARG A 86 -2.95 -18.60 -0.35
N ILE A 87 -2.20 -18.76 -1.44
CA ILE A 87 -0.74 -18.96 -1.38
C ILE A 87 -0.10 -17.68 -0.85
N ARG A 88 0.86 -17.84 0.05
CA ARG A 88 1.57 -16.76 0.73
C ARG A 88 3.03 -16.71 0.34
N ARG A 89 3.66 -17.88 0.22
CA ARG A 89 5.08 -18.00 -0.01
C ARG A 89 5.37 -19.29 -0.76
N ILE A 90 6.33 -19.24 -1.68
CA ILE A 90 6.91 -20.40 -2.35
C ILE A 90 8.43 -20.28 -2.25
N ARG A 91 9.09 -21.31 -1.72
CA ARG A 91 10.56 -21.42 -1.68
C ARG A 91 11.00 -22.68 -2.41
N TRP A 92 12.20 -22.66 -2.97
CA TRP A 92 12.79 -23.82 -3.64
C TRP A 92 14.29 -23.89 -3.40
N SER A 93 14.86 -25.09 -3.44
CA SER A 93 16.27 -25.31 -3.15
C SER A 93 17.18 -25.16 -4.36
N GLU A 94 16.72 -25.50 -5.57
CA GLU A 94 17.60 -25.58 -6.75
C GLU A 94 17.19 -24.67 -7.90
N ALA A 95 15.97 -24.82 -8.41
CA ALA A 95 15.47 -24.09 -9.55
C ALA A 95 14.00 -23.74 -9.36
N GLU A 96 13.58 -22.66 -10.01
CA GLU A 96 12.19 -22.22 -9.96
C GLU A 96 11.29 -23.36 -10.46
N PRO A 97 10.33 -23.84 -9.65
CA PRO A 97 9.41 -24.89 -10.06
C PRO A 97 8.36 -24.33 -11.01
N ARG A 98 7.67 -25.20 -11.75
CA ARG A 98 6.43 -24.79 -12.42
C ARG A 98 5.25 -25.08 -11.50
N VAL A 99 4.45 -24.06 -11.21
CA VAL A 99 3.32 -24.18 -10.27
C VAL A 99 2.00 -23.87 -10.98
N LEU A 100 1.01 -24.73 -10.76
CA LEU A 100 -0.36 -24.55 -11.26
C LEU A 100 -1.35 -24.54 -10.08
N VAL A 101 -2.31 -23.63 -10.12
CA VAL A 101 -3.44 -23.54 -9.19
C VAL A 101 -4.73 -23.71 -9.98
N ASP A 102 -5.51 -24.74 -9.67
CA ASP A 102 -6.74 -25.11 -10.40
C ASP A 102 -6.51 -25.28 -11.93
N GLY A 103 -5.29 -25.62 -12.34
CA GLY A 103 -4.88 -25.76 -13.74
C GLY A 103 -4.27 -24.50 -14.36
N ASP A 104 -4.40 -23.34 -13.70
CA ASP A 104 -3.81 -22.09 -14.17
C ASP A 104 -2.37 -21.94 -13.66
N ARG A 105 -1.45 -21.60 -14.57
CA ARG A 105 -0.04 -21.37 -14.19
C ARG A 105 0.09 -20.05 -13.44
N ILE A 106 0.80 -20.09 -12.32
CA ILE A 106 1.23 -18.89 -11.58
C ILE A 106 2.75 -18.71 -11.71
N ASP A 107 3.23 -17.50 -11.45
CA ASP A 107 4.65 -17.19 -11.31
C ASP A 107 5.07 -17.38 -9.84
N PRO A 108 5.92 -18.38 -9.50
CA PRO A 108 6.37 -18.58 -8.13
C PRO A 108 7.24 -17.46 -7.58
N GLU A 109 7.91 -16.68 -8.43
CA GLU A 109 8.78 -15.58 -8.01
C GLU A 109 7.97 -14.45 -7.35
N GLU A 110 6.70 -14.26 -7.76
CA GLU A 110 5.76 -13.36 -7.08
C GLU A 110 5.52 -13.72 -5.60
N TYR A 111 5.78 -14.98 -5.23
CA TYR A 111 5.62 -15.54 -3.89
C TYR A 111 6.95 -15.89 -3.22
N ARG A 112 8.09 -15.55 -3.84
CA ARG A 112 9.40 -15.87 -3.28
C ARG A 112 9.74 -15.06 -2.05
N ALA A 113 9.12 -13.89 -1.87
CA ALA A 113 9.49 -12.93 -0.86
C ALA A 113 9.36 -13.49 0.57
N ASP A 114 10.46 -13.43 1.29
CA ASP A 114 10.62 -13.83 2.69
C ASP A 114 9.90 -12.90 3.70
N GLY A 115 8.96 -12.03 3.29
CA GLY A 115 8.56 -10.86 4.09
C GLY A 115 7.07 -10.64 4.43
N ASP A 116 6.13 -11.46 3.94
CA ASP A 116 4.70 -11.12 4.12
C ASP A 116 4.15 -11.38 5.54
N ASP A 117 4.84 -12.18 6.36
CA ASP A 117 4.53 -12.42 7.79
C ASP A 117 5.61 -11.91 8.74
N ASP A 118 6.84 -11.83 8.26
CA ASP A 118 7.99 -11.49 9.07
C ASP A 118 8.11 -9.97 9.12
N TRP A 119 8.39 -9.42 10.31
CA TRP A 119 8.61 -7.99 10.47
C TRP A 119 9.89 -7.59 9.72
N GLN A 120 9.74 -6.65 8.79
CA GLN A 120 10.81 -6.01 8.04
C GLN A 120 11.07 -4.62 8.62
N VAL A 121 12.33 -4.18 8.63
CA VAL A 121 12.72 -2.84 9.10
C VAL A 121 12.80 -1.90 7.90
N MET A 122 11.86 -0.96 7.84
CA MET A 122 11.89 0.18 6.92
C MET A 122 12.64 1.35 7.57
N ARG A 123 13.56 1.98 6.83
CA ARG A 123 14.13 3.29 7.19
C ARG A 123 13.82 4.30 6.10
N VAL A 124 13.37 5.49 6.50
CA VAL A 124 13.05 6.62 5.63
C VAL A 124 14.05 7.73 5.90
N PHE A 125 14.81 8.10 4.89
CA PHE A 125 15.86 9.11 4.95
C PHE A 125 15.41 10.39 4.24
N ASN A 126 15.67 11.53 4.87
CA ASN A 126 15.43 12.80 4.22
C ASN A 126 16.55 13.15 3.25
N THR A 127 16.19 13.72 2.10
CA THR A 127 17.16 14.12 1.06
C THR A 127 17.29 15.64 0.94
N VAL A 128 16.62 16.40 1.81
CA VAL A 128 16.56 17.87 1.80
C VAL A 128 16.79 18.47 3.18
N ASP A 129 17.33 19.69 3.25
CA ASP A 129 17.64 20.41 4.50
C ASP A 129 16.41 21.08 5.15
N ARG A 130 15.22 20.54 4.89
CA ARG A 130 13.95 21.09 5.37
C ARG A 130 12.95 19.97 5.63
N ARG A 131 11.85 20.34 6.29
CA ARG A 131 10.80 19.42 6.67
C ARG A 131 10.23 18.67 5.46
N ASN A 132 10.28 17.35 5.47
CA ASN A 132 9.71 16.48 4.46
C ASN A 132 8.78 15.45 5.13
N VAL A 133 7.55 15.35 4.64
CA VAL A 133 6.59 14.36 5.13
C VAL A 133 6.49 13.24 4.12
N VAL A 134 6.73 12.01 4.55
CA VAL A 134 6.68 10.82 3.70
C VAL A 134 5.57 9.89 4.20
N ASP A 135 4.67 9.54 3.31
CA ASP A 135 3.58 8.59 3.57
C ASP A 135 3.85 7.29 2.80
N VAL A 136 3.83 6.16 3.51
CA VAL A 136 4.06 4.82 2.97
C VAL A 136 2.86 3.93 3.26
N ARG A 137 2.30 3.29 2.23
CA ARG A 137 1.23 2.30 2.35
C ARG A 137 1.78 0.89 2.22
N VAL A 138 1.34 0.00 3.11
CA VAL A 138 1.71 -1.42 3.09
C VAL A 138 0.49 -2.34 3.15
N THR A 139 0.65 -3.62 2.80
CA THR A 139 -0.44 -4.61 2.90
C THR A 139 -0.65 -5.14 4.31
N GLY A 140 0.36 -5.09 5.18
CA GLY A 140 0.33 -5.69 6.51
C GLY A 140 0.24 -4.68 7.66
N ASP A 141 0.72 -5.11 8.83
CA ASP A 141 0.77 -4.30 10.04
C ASP A 141 2.01 -3.41 10.04
N VAL A 142 1.94 -2.28 10.76
CA VAL A 142 3.05 -1.33 10.90
C VAL A 142 3.15 -0.91 12.36
N ARG A 143 4.38 -0.86 12.88
CA ARG A 143 4.71 -0.24 14.17
C ARG A 143 5.93 0.67 14.02
N LYS A 144 6.09 1.59 14.97
CA LYS A 144 7.26 2.46 15.05
C LYS A 144 8.50 1.62 15.39
N GLY A 145 9.62 1.93 14.73
CA GLY A 145 10.95 1.46 15.12
C GLY A 145 11.62 2.44 16.08
N ASP A 146 12.91 2.21 16.33
CA ASP A 146 13.68 2.95 17.34
C ASP A 146 13.98 4.40 16.95
N GLU A 147 14.11 4.66 15.65
CA GLU A 147 14.39 5.99 15.10
C GLU A 147 13.12 6.83 14.89
N ALA A 148 11.92 6.25 15.03
CA ALA A 148 10.68 7.01 14.86
C ALA A 148 10.42 8.03 15.98
N GLU A 149 10.05 9.23 15.58
CA GLU A 149 9.74 10.32 16.48
C GLU A 149 8.28 10.31 16.95
N ARG A 150 7.93 11.18 17.91
CA ARG A 150 6.56 11.29 18.40
C ARG A 150 5.58 11.75 17.31
N GLU A 151 6.03 12.55 16.35
CA GLU A 151 5.19 13.10 15.28
C GLU A 151 4.80 12.08 14.21
N ASP A 152 5.55 10.98 14.14
CA ASP A 152 5.31 9.90 13.18
C ASP A 152 4.03 9.13 13.49
N ILE A 153 3.50 8.46 12.48
CA ILE A 153 2.30 7.64 12.60
C ILE A 153 2.63 6.24 12.10
N ALA A 154 2.30 5.23 12.91
CA ALA A 154 2.29 3.84 12.49
C ALA A 154 0.93 3.25 12.84
N ARG A 155 0.25 2.68 11.85
CA ARG A 155 -0.99 1.92 12.01
C ARG A 155 -1.05 0.87 10.91
N ARG A 156 -1.92 -0.13 11.07
CA ARG A 156 -2.13 -1.16 10.05
C ARG A 156 -2.27 -0.55 8.65
N GLY A 157 -1.43 -1.01 7.73
CA GLY A 157 -1.37 -0.59 6.34
C GLY A 157 -0.74 0.78 6.07
N PHE A 158 -0.23 1.50 7.07
CA PHE A 158 0.20 2.89 6.90
C PHE A 158 1.29 3.36 7.88
N ALA A 159 2.35 3.95 7.31
CA ALA A 159 3.36 4.72 8.03
C ALA A 159 3.39 6.17 7.51
N ARG A 160 3.54 7.14 8.43
CA ARG A 160 3.93 8.52 8.13
C ARG A 160 5.19 8.86 8.89
N SER A 161 6.18 9.33 8.16
CA SER A 161 7.46 9.88 8.64
C SER A 161 7.46 11.39 8.50
N VAL A 162 7.88 12.11 9.55
CA VAL A 162 7.99 13.57 9.58
C VAL A 162 9.44 13.95 9.81
N LEU A 163 10.17 14.11 8.71
CA LEU A 163 11.61 14.32 8.73
C LEU A 163 11.92 15.82 8.81
N SER A 164 12.69 16.25 9.80
CA SER A 164 12.94 17.68 10.09
C SER A 164 13.98 18.32 9.15
N ASP A 165 15.08 17.63 8.89
CA ASP A 165 16.21 18.08 8.04
C ASP A 165 16.89 16.89 7.35
N ARG A 166 18.00 17.12 6.61
CA ARG A 166 18.68 16.09 5.80
C ARG A 166 19.32 14.97 6.63
N SER A 167 19.56 15.21 7.92
CA SER A 167 20.09 14.20 8.83
C SER A 167 18.99 13.34 9.48
N ALA A 168 17.72 13.75 9.34
CA ALA A 168 16.60 13.02 9.90
C ALA A 168 16.40 11.66 9.20
N VAL A 169 16.22 10.64 10.04
CA VAL A 169 15.92 9.28 9.63
C VAL A 169 14.87 8.74 10.61
N ASP A 170 13.76 8.24 10.08
CA ASP A 170 12.76 7.53 10.87
C ASP A 170 12.77 6.05 10.50
N SER A 171 12.42 5.19 11.44
CA SER A 171 12.28 3.75 11.18
C SER A 171 10.91 3.21 11.57
N PHE A 172 10.47 2.23 10.80
CA PHE A 172 9.23 1.51 11.02
C PHE A 172 9.49 0.03 10.87
N GLU A 173 8.79 -0.77 11.63
CA GLU A 173 8.71 -2.20 11.35
C GLU A 173 7.36 -2.47 10.70
N PHE A 174 7.34 -3.31 9.65
CA PHE A 174 6.10 -3.67 8.97
C PHE A 174 6.09 -5.12 8.48
N THR A 175 4.89 -5.68 8.30
CA THR A 175 4.69 -6.95 7.57
C THR A 175 4.09 -6.68 6.20
N GLY A 176 4.24 -7.62 5.26
CA GLY A 176 3.69 -7.47 3.91
C GLY A 176 4.62 -6.70 2.98
N ARG A 177 4.03 -5.95 2.04
CA ARG A 177 4.75 -5.22 0.99
C ARG A 177 4.33 -3.76 0.89
N ILE A 178 5.25 -2.89 0.50
CA ILE A 178 4.96 -1.50 0.14
C ILE A 178 4.15 -1.48 -1.15
N THR A 179 3.06 -0.73 -1.14
CA THR A 179 2.10 -0.61 -2.24
C THR A 179 2.07 0.79 -2.84
N ASP A 180 2.44 1.81 -2.06
CA ASP A 180 2.42 3.20 -2.50
C ASP A 180 3.32 4.04 -1.58
N VAL A 181 3.96 5.06 -2.17
CA VAL A 181 4.82 6.01 -1.46
C VAL A 181 4.53 7.41 -1.99
N SER A 182 4.39 8.39 -1.10
CA SER A 182 4.26 9.80 -1.46
C SER A 182 5.05 10.69 -0.51
N TRP A 183 5.45 11.87 -0.98
CA TRP A 183 6.26 12.82 -0.22
C TRP A 183 5.81 14.26 -0.47
N SER A 184 6.05 15.16 0.50
CA SER A 184 5.63 16.56 0.40
C SER A 184 6.62 17.47 -0.31
N GLU A 185 7.92 17.16 -0.25
CA GLU A 185 8.99 17.99 -0.81
C GLU A 185 9.70 17.26 -1.96
N ARG A 186 10.83 16.61 -1.64
CA ARG A 186 11.65 15.89 -2.60
C ARG A 186 11.61 14.40 -2.30
N ARG A 187 11.88 13.61 -3.35
CA ARG A 187 11.97 12.16 -3.28
C ARG A 187 12.86 11.74 -2.08
N PRO A 188 12.31 11.01 -1.10
CA PRO A 188 13.09 10.47 0.01
C PRO A 188 13.93 9.29 -0.47
N GLU A 189 14.86 8.84 0.35
CA GLU A 189 15.45 7.51 0.19
C GLU A 189 14.77 6.57 1.19
N ILE A 190 14.39 5.37 0.75
CA ILE A 190 13.75 4.35 1.59
C ILE A 190 14.55 3.06 1.47
N THR A 191 14.84 2.42 2.61
CA THR A 191 15.40 1.07 2.65
C THR A 191 14.48 0.14 3.41
N VAL A 192 14.48 -1.13 3.02
CA VAL A 192 13.82 -2.25 3.73
C VAL A 192 14.86 -3.32 3.98
N ASP A 193 15.10 -3.65 5.25
CA ASP A 193 16.15 -4.58 5.69
C ASP A 193 17.53 -4.26 5.08
N GLY A 194 17.82 -2.96 4.97
CA GLY A 194 19.08 -2.45 4.41
C GLY A 194 19.14 -2.45 2.87
N ARG A 195 18.09 -2.87 2.17
CA ARG A 195 18.01 -2.78 0.70
C ARG A 195 17.22 -1.55 0.26
N THR A 196 17.77 -0.76 -0.65
CA THR A 196 17.07 0.42 -1.19
C THR A 196 15.83 0.02 -1.98
N VAL A 197 14.73 0.71 -1.71
CA VAL A 197 13.47 0.57 -2.45
C VAL A 197 13.55 1.44 -3.70
N ASP A 198 13.34 0.84 -4.87
CA ASP A 198 13.11 1.58 -6.10
C ASP A 198 11.77 2.33 -5.99
N LEU A 199 11.82 3.65 -6.00
CA LEU A 199 10.64 4.51 -5.92
C LEU A 199 10.04 4.84 -7.29
N ASP A 200 10.76 4.59 -8.38
CA ASP A 200 10.27 4.84 -9.75
C ASP A 200 9.03 3.98 -10.05
N ARG A 201 8.96 2.77 -9.48
CA ARG A 201 7.79 1.88 -9.58
C ARG A 201 6.51 2.41 -8.94
N PHE A 202 6.60 3.46 -8.12
CA PHE A 202 5.46 4.15 -7.51
C PHE A 202 5.25 5.55 -8.13
N ASP A 203 6.18 5.96 -8.98
CA ASP A 203 6.22 7.24 -9.66
C ASP A 203 5.70 7.03 -11.09
N ASP A 204 4.45 6.55 -11.24
CA ASP A 204 3.85 6.43 -12.58
C ASP A 204 3.71 7.84 -13.18
N ASP A 205 4.55 8.18 -14.17
CA ASP A 205 4.48 9.45 -14.91
C ASP A 205 3.17 9.62 -15.71
N ASP A 206 2.33 8.58 -15.76
CA ASP A 206 0.95 8.60 -16.29
C ASP A 206 -0.11 8.83 -15.18
N ARG A 207 0.24 9.55 -14.12
CA ARG A 207 -0.71 10.02 -13.09
C ARG A 207 -1.60 11.12 -13.66
N ASP A 208 -2.61 10.73 -14.46
CA ASP A 208 -3.77 11.57 -14.76
C ASP A 208 -4.47 11.94 -13.45
N LEU A 209 -4.02 13.04 -12.86
CA LEU A 209 -4.75 13.81 -11.86
C LEU A 209 -5.41 14.97 -12.64
N PRO A 210 -6.48 14.68 -13.40
CA PRO A 210 -7.04 15.61 -14.37
C PRO A 210 -7.64 16.84 -13.68
N SER A 211 -7.95 16.70 -12.39
CA SER A 211 -8.64 17.69 -11.61
C SER A 211 -7.70 18.48 -10.70
N TYR A 212 -8.08 19.73 -10.47
CA TYR A 212 -7.29 20.72 -9.75
C TYR A 212 -8.14 21.34 -8.63
N LEU A 213 -7.51 21.52 -7.48
CA LEU A 213 -8.11 22.13 -6.29
C LEU A 213 -7.20 23.23 -5.76
N ARG A 214 -7.75 24.42 -5.59
CA ARG A 214 -7.04 25.57 -5.03
C ARG A 214 -7.77 26.10 -3.80
N LEU A 215 -7.06 26.21 -2.70
CA LEU A 215 -7.55 26.72 -1.42
C LEU A 215 -6.88 28.07 -1.11
N THR A 216 -7.68 29.11 -0.89
CA THR A 216 -7.20 30.45 -0.55
C THR A 216 -7.79 30.89 0.79
N GLY A 217 -6.95 30.98 1.82
CA GLY A 217 -7.32 31.45 3.16
C GLY A 217 -7.00 32.95 3.40
N PRO A 218 -7.58 33.57 4.45
CA PRO A 218 -7.30 34.94 4.90
C PRO A 218 -5.86 35.11 5.38
N ARG A 219 -5.44 36.38 5.51
CA ARG A 219 -4.05 36.75 5.83
C ARG A 219 -3.59 36.46 7.25
N ASN A 220 -4.50 36.43 8.22
CA ASN A 220 -4.09 36.39 9.62
C ASN A 220 -4.81 35.30 10.43
N ASP A 221 -5.61 34.44 9.80
CA ASP A 221 -6.40 33.42 10.49
C ASP A 221 -6.07 32.01 10.00
N SER A 222 -5.94 31.07 10.93
CA SER A 222 -5.73 29.67 10.62
C SER A 222 -6.98 29.05 10.00
N VAL A 223 -6.88 28.54 8.76
CA VAL A 223 -7.94 27.74 8.13
C VAL A 223 -7.59 26.26 8.13
N ARG A 224 -8.53 25.41 8.57
CA ARG A 224 -8.49 23.95 8.37
C ARG A 224 -9.54 23.51 7.35
N VAL A 225 -9.07 22.92 6.25
CA VAL A 225 -9.94 22.40 5.16
C VAL A 225 -9.73 20.91 4.98
N TYR A 226 -10.78 20.13 5.17
CA TYR A 226 -10.81 18.68 4.94
C TYR A 226 -11.35 18.39 3.55
N VAL A 227 -10.58 17.65 2.77
CA VAL A 227 -10.92 17.23 1.39
C VAL A 227 -10.84 15.72 1.34
N ARG A 228 -11.90 15.04 0.89
CA ARG A 228 -11.87 13.63 0.50
C ARG A 228 -12.18 13.42 -0.97
N VAL A 229 -11.37 12.58 -1.61
CA VAL A 229 -11.48 12.16 -3.01
C VAL A 229 -11.53 10.65 -3.07
N THR A 230 -12.26 10.10 -4.04
CA THR A 230 -12.29 8.65 -4.27
C THR A 230 -10.98 8.13 -4.86
N GLY A 231 -10.18 9.01 -5.45
CA GLY A 231 -8.86 8.71 -5.98
C GLY A 231 -7.74 9.25 -5.09
N ARG A 232 -6.71 9.80 -5.73
CA ARG A 232 -5.51 10.33 -5.09
C ARG A 232 -5.55 11.87 -5.07
N ILE A 233 -4.91 12.50 -4.09
CA ILE A 233 -4.72 13.95 -4.03
C ILE A 233 -3.26 14.25 -3.68
N ASP A 234 -2.62 15.03 -4.54
CA ASP A 234 -1.21 15.43 -4.43
C ASP A 234 -1.13 16.94 -4.28
N ALA A 235 -0.24 17.41 -3.42
CA ALA A 235 0.07 18.84 -3.32
C ALA A 235 0.99 19.24 -4.48
N LEU A 236 0.75 20.40 -5.10
CA LEU A 236 1.68 20.97 -6.07
C LEU A 236 2.81 21.69 -5.33
N ALA A 237 4.05 21.28 -5.60
CA ALA A 237 5.25 21.86 -4.98
C ALA A 237 5.44 23.33 -5.38
N GLY A 238 5.70 24.20 -4.41
CA GLY A 238 5.97 25.63 -4.61
C GLY A 238 5.30 26.58 -3.62
N ASP A 239 4.42 26.11 -2.74
CA ASP A 239 3.65 27.00 -1.88
C ASP A 239 4.24 27.14 -0.47
N GLU A 240 4.74 28.34 -0.18
CA GLU A 240 5.65 28.71 0.91
C GLU A 240 5.13 28.49 2.36
N GLY A 241 3.98 27.93 2.67
CA GLY A 241 3.47 27.90 4.06
C GLY A 241 4.16 26.87 4.95
N ASP A 242 4.54 27.26 6.15
CA ASP A 242 5.26 26.51 7.20
C ASP A 242 4.47 25.33 7.82
N SER A 243 3.52 24.78 7.07
CA SER A 243 2.84 23.53 7.41
C SER A 243 2.46 22.78 6.14
N SER A 244 3.21 21.70 5.89
CA SER A 244 2.96 20.75 4.80
C SER A 244 1.53 20.19 4.95
N PRO A 245 0.75 20.09 3.86
CA PRO A 245 -0.57 19.49 3.92
C PRO A 245 -0.44 18.03 4.37
N ARG A 246 -1.12 17.66 5.46
CA ARG A 246 -1.22 16.27 5.89
C ARG A 246 -2.16 15.55 4.92
N VAL A 247 -1.78 14.42 4.32
CA VAL A 247 -2.66 13.59 3.48
C VAL A 247 -2.84 12.23 4.14
N ALA A 248 -3.66 12.12 5.18
CA ALA A 248 -3.97 10.81 5.79
C ALA A 248 -5.47 10.55 5.67
N ASP A 249 -5.86 9.45 4.98
CA ASP A 249 -7.24 9.13 4.63
C ASP A 249 -8.02 10.36 4.15
N VAL A 250 -7.47 10.96 3.11
CA VAL A 250 -7.99 12.15 2.44
C VAL A 250 -8.51 13.18 3.45
N ARG A 251 -7.58 13.74 4.19
CA ARG A 251 -7.83 14.85 5.13
C ARG A 251 -6.72 15.84 4.92
N VAL A 252 -6.88 16.76 3.99
CA VAL A 252 -6.07 17.98 4.02
C VAL A 252 -6.34 18.67 5.37
N GLY A 253 -5.31 19.22 5.99
CA GLY A 253 -5.41 19.90 7.27
C GLY A 253 -4.08 20.57 7.56
N GLY A 254 -4.12 21.89 7.73
CA GLY A 254 -2.97 22.72 8.07
C GLY A 254 -3.43 23.95 8.86
N ARG A 255 -2.51 24.65 9.52
CA ARG A 255 -2.75 26.02 10.00
C ARG A 255 -2.34 26.92 8.85
N SER A 256 -3.30 27.47 8.11
CA SER A 256 -2.98 28.38 7.02
C SER A 256 -2.75 29.78 7.56
N TYR A 257 -1.54 30.30 7.37
CA TYR A 257 -1.26 31.73 7.28
C TYR A 257 -1.02 32.00 5.78
N PRO A 258 -1.27 33.22 5.27
CA PRO A 258 -1.85 33.49 3.95
C PRO A 258 -1.12 32.85 2.80
N ARG A 259 -1.51 31.64 2.38
CA ARG A 259 -0.87 30.99 1.22
C ARG A 259 -1.89 30.18 0.44
N VAL A 260 -1.78 30.33 -0.87
CA VAL A 260 -2.65 29.73 -1.87
C VAL A 260 -2.20 28.28 -2.04
N ARG A 261 -2.93 27.33 -1.47
CA ARG A 261 -2.57 25.92 -1.55
C ARG A 261 -3.19 25.30 -2.79
N GLU A 262 -2.37 24.63 -3.59
CA GLU A 262 -2.79 24.01 -4.84
C GLU A 262 -2.57 22.50 -4.78
N PHE A 263 -3.55 21.76 -5.28
CA PHE A 263 -3.57 20.31 -5.29
C PHE A 263 -4.02 19.79 -6.67
N ARG A 264 -3.45 18.67 -7.06
CA ARG A 264 -3.94 17.83 -8.16
C ARG A 264 -4.66 16.64 -7.56
N TYR A 265 -5.76 16.19 -8.16
CA TYR A 265 -6.46 15.01 -7.68
C TYR A 265 -7.11 14.20 -8.80
N SER A 266 -7.37 12.93 -8.52
CA SER A 266 -8.16 12.01 -9.34
C SER A 266 -9.42 11.57 -8.59
N GLY A 267 -10.39 11.08 -9.36
CA GLY A 267 -11.69 10.69 -8.84
C GLY A 267 -12.55 11.87 -8.39
N ARG A 268 -13.60 11.57 -7.62
CA ARG A 268 -14.60 12.57 -7.20
C ARG A 268 -14.32 13.06 -5.80
N ILE A 269 -14.44 14.37 -5.58
CA ILE A 269 -14.53 14.91 -4.22
C ILE A 269 -15.86 14.47 -3.61
N PHE A 270 -15.81 13.69 -2.54
CA PHE A 270 -17.02 13.23 -1.84
C PHE A 270 -17.14 13.82 -0.42
N GLN A 271 -16.11 14.53 0.05
CA GLN A 271 -16.22 15.36 1.24
C GLN A 271 -15.39 16.63 1.07
N LEU A 272 -16.00 17.77 1.38
CA LEU A 272 -15.32 19.05 1.45
C LEU A 272 -15.89 19.82 2.63
N ALA A 273 -15.05 20.10 3.63
CA ALA A 273 -15.49 20.77 4.84
C ALA A 273 -14.42 21.73 5.35
N THR A 274 -14.83 22.91 5.82
CA THR A 274 -14.01 23.79 6.63
C THR A 274 -14.30 23.49 8.11
N ALA A 275 -13.26 23.34 8.93
CA ALA A 275 -13.44 23.22 10.38
C ALA A 275 -13.19 24.54 11.11
N GLU A 276 -12.30 25.37 10.58
CA GLU A 276 -11.92 26.66 11.16
C GLU A 276 -11.59 27.61 10.00
N GLY A 277 -11.99 28.88 10.15
CA GLY A 277 -11.70 29.96 9.20
C GLY A 277 -12.56 29.99 7.95
N ASP A 278 -12.62 31.17 7.32
CA ASP A 278 -13.21 31.35 6.00
C ASP A 278 -12.19 30.96 4.92
N VAL A 279 -12.62 30.23 3.90
CA VAL A 279 -11.73 29.84 2.79
C VAL A 279 -12.45 29.99 1.46
N ALA A 280 -11.75 30.51 0.46
CA ALA A 280 -12.17 30.40 -0.92
C ALA A 280 -11.65 29.08 -1.50
N ILE A 281 -12.56 28.31 -2.08
CA ILE A 281 -12.26 27.02 -2.72
C ILE A 281 -12.55 27.17 -4.20
N ASP A 282 -11.54 26.95 -5.03
CA ASP A 282 -11.68 26.84 -6.47
C ASP A 282 -11.41 25.38 -6.88
N ILE A 283 -12.34 24.81 -7.64
CA ILE A 283 -12.31 23.42 -8.07
C ILE A 283 -12.46 23.41 -9.58
N GLN A 284 -11.44 22.92 -10.26
CA GLN A 284 -11.52 22.63 -11.69
C GLN A 284 -11.53 21.12 -11.85
N GLN A 285 -12.73 20.57 -12.06
CA GLN A 285 -12.90 19.19 -12.49
C GLN A 285 -12.78 19.19 -14.01
N ARG A 286 -11.86 18.37 -14.52
CA ARG A 286 -11.97 17.92 -15.91
C ARG A 286 -12.90 16.72 -15.88
N ASP A 287 -14.03 16.87 -16.55
CA ASP A 287 -14.86 15.73 -16.92
C ASP A 287 -14.10 14.99 -18.02
N ASP A 288 -13.79 13.72 -17.78
CA ASP A 288 -13.42 12.79 -18.84
C ASP A 288 -14.69 12.37 -19.62
#